data_AF-A0A4P5ZFL3-F1
#
_entry.id   AF-A0A4P5ZFL3-F1
#
_cell.length_a   1.000
_cell.length_b   1.000
_cell.length_c   1.000
_cell.angle_alpha   90.00
_cell.angle_beta   90.00
_cell.angle_gamma   90.00
#
_symmetry.space_group_name_H-M   'P 1'
#
loop_
_entity.id
_entity.type
_entity.pdbx_description
1 polymer ?
#
loop_
_entity_poly.entity_id
_entity_poly.type
_entity_poly.pdbx_seq_one_letter_code
_entity_poly.pdbx_strand_id
1 'polypeptide(L)'
;MESIEEQRHLRNESLRLFREKGNADYAHTFSLIPQGYKVVLYYLMHFSKSLTALQVMRDTLWKYNNLTHIFEFEVYGFGFKTVDFYRSNMKLDFYIENTIDSQEGCIKILDKYSMQHLSKDGEAFFNLCDRTMQLNPSCLDHYINYFNQKRQDKEIEIIRDGKIISSKTINLRKKDIIRLSNTQQLYIFKKPNLKLE
;
A
#
# COMPACT_ATOMS: atom_id res chain seq x y z
N MET A 1 1.79 -16.36 27.79
CA MET A 1 1.63 -15.59 26.55
C MET A 1 0.92 -16.49 25.58
N GLU A 2 -0.23 -16.07 25.04
CA GLU A 2 -0.90 -16.80 23.95
C GLU A 2 0.06 -16.91 22.76
N SER A 3 0.04 -18.04 22.09
CA SER A 3 0.75 -18.25 20.83
C SER A 3 0.17 -17.34 19.73
N ILE A 4 0.99 -17.02 18.72
CA ILE A 4 0.54 -16.24 17.54
C ILE A 4 -0.67 -16.90 16.88
N GLU A 5 -0.72 -18.23 16.88
CA GLU A 5 -1.83 -19.01 16.31
C GLU A 5 -3.13 -18.83 17.11
N GLU A 6 -3.06 -18.83 18.44
CA GLU A 6 -4.21 -18.57 19.31
C GLU A 6 -4.74 -17.15 19.14
N GLN A 7 -3.86 -16.15 19.09
CA GLN A 7 -4.25 -14.76 18.83
C GLN A 7 -4.97 -14.60 17.48
N ARG A 8 -4.44 -15.25 16.44
CA ARG A 8 -5.06 -15.28 15.10
C ARG A 8 -6.42 -15.96 15.12
N HIS A 9 -6.53 -17.07 15.83
CA HIS A 9 -7.78 -17.79 15.99
C HIS A 9 -8.86 -16.92 16.66
N LEU A 10 -8.54 -16.29 17.80
CA LEU A 10 -9.46 -15.42 18.52
C LEU A 10 -9.95 -14.24 17.67
N ARG A 11 -9.04 -13.61 16.91
CA ARG A 11 -9.40 -12.53 15.98
C ARG A 11 -10.32 -13.03 14.87
N ASN A 12 -10.02 -14.17 14.26
CA ASN A 12 -10.83 -14.72 13.18
C ASN A 12 -12.23 -15.12 13.65
N GLU A 13 -12.33 -15.74 14.83
CA GLU A 13 -13.63 -16.05 15.45
C GLU A 13 -14.40 -14.79 15.85
N SER A 14 -13.71 -13.73 16.29
CA SER A 14 -14.35 -12.43 16.54
C SER A 14 -14.94 -11.84 15.27
N LEU A 15 -14.18 -11.78 14.17
CA LEU A 15 -14.68 -11.34 12.86
C LEU A 15 -15.86 -12.20 12.38
N ARG A 16 -15.78 -13.52 12.59
CA ARG A 16 -16.84 -14.47 12.24
C ARG A 16 -18.13 -14.19 13.01
N LEU A 17 -18.05 -14.00 14.33
CA LEU A 17 -19.18 -13.72 15.20
C LEU A 17 -19.83 -12.37 14.89
N PHE A 18 -19.02 -11.32 14.69
CA PHE A 18 -19.52 -10.00 14.31
C PHE A 18 -20.11 -9.98 12.89
N ARG A 19 -19.65 -10.84 11.97
CA ARG A 19 -20.32 -11.05 10.69
C ARG A 19 -21.68 -11.72 10.85
N GLU A 20 -21.73 -12.82 11.59
CA GLU A 20 -22.94 -13.65 11.67
C GLU A 20 -24.04 -12.98 12.49
N LYS A 21 -23.67 -12.17 13.48
CA LYS A 21 -24.61 -11.53 14.40
C LYS A 21 -24.63 -10.02 14.30
N GLY A 22 -23.61 -9.40 13.73
CA GLY A 22 -23.53 -7.96 13.52
C GLY A 22 -24.01 -7.59 12.13
N ASN A 23 -24.97 -6.68 12.07
CA ASN A 23 -25.52 -6.15 10.84
C ASN A 23 -24.59 -5.07 10.25
N ALA A 24 -23.37 -5.44 9.84
CA ALA A 24 -22.36 -4.54 9.28
C ALA A 24 -21.98 -4.96 7.86
N ASP A 25 -21.90 -4.00 6.94
CA ASP A 25 -21.61 -4.24 5.53
C ASP A 25 -20.10 -4.31 5.25
N TYR A 26 -19.31 -3.66 6.11
CA TYR A 26 -17.87 -3.58 5.98
C TYR A 26 -17.15 -3.77 7.31
N ALA A 27 -15.94 -4.33 7.23
CA ALA A 27 -15.05 -4.52 8.37
C ALA A 27 -13.63 -4.10 8.00
N HIS A 28 -12.91 -3.56 8.98
CA HIS A 28 -11.50 -3.25 8.86
C HIS A 28 -10.78 -3.66 10.15
N THR A 29 -9.63 -4.32 10.03
CA THR A 29 -8.89 -4.86 11.18
C THR A 29 -7.50 -4.25 11.23
N PHE A 30 -7.15 -3.72 12.38
CA PHE A 30 -5.82 -3.26 12.73
C PHE A 30 -5.20 -4.23 13.73
N SER A 31 -3.87 -4.34 13.73
CA SER A 31 -3.15 -5.20 14.66
C SER A 31 -1.84 -4.56 15.07
N LEU A 32 -1.73 -3.97 16.25
CA LEU A 32 -0.50 -3.28 16.64
C LEU A 32 0.63 -4.28 16.95
N ILE A 33 1.71 -4.27 16.17
CA ILE A 33 2.96 -4.97 16.46
C ILE A 33 4.07 -3.95 16.69
N PRO A 34 4.72 -3.95 17.86
CA PRO A 34 5.91 -3.15 18.08
C PRO A 34 7.05 -3.56 17.14
N GLN A 35 7.85 -2.59 16.74
CA GLN A 35 9.06 -2.83 15.96
C GLN A 35 9.96 -3.90 16.60
N GLY A 36 10.40 -4.89 15.81
CA GLY A 36 11.24 -5.99 16.27
C GLY A 36 10.50 -7.15 16.94
N TYR A 37 9.17 -7.08 17.05
CA TYR A 37 8.34 -8.13 17.61
C TYR A 37 7.49 -8.82 16.53
N LYS A 38 7.04 -10.04 16.82
CA LYS A 38 6.13 -10.82 15.96
C LYS A 38 4.75 -11.06 16.60
N VAL A 39 4.55 -10.50 17.79
CA VAL A 39 3.35 -10.74 18.59
C VAL A 39 2.50 -9.48 18.55
N VAL A 40 1.23 -9.62 18.19
CA VAL A 40 0.26 -8.53 18.24
C VAL A 40 0.01 -8.15 19.69
N LEU A 41 0.16 -6.86 19.99
CA LEU A 41 -0.23 -6.31 21.28
C LEU A 41 -1.73 -6.03 21.33
N TYR A 42 -2.29 -5.50 20.24
CA TYR A 42 -3.70 -5.12 20.19
C TYR A 42 -4.31 -5.40 18.82
N TYR A 43 -5.49 -6.02 18.79
CA TYR A 43 -6.37 -6.01 17.63
C TYR A 43 -7.42 -4.90 17.79
N LEU A 44 -7.61 -4.07 16.77
CA LEU A 44 -8.75 -3.17 16.68
C LEU A 44 -9.57 -3.55 15.46
N MET A 45 -10.83 -3.92 15.66
CA MET A 45 -11.75 -4.26 14.57
C MET A 45 -12.81 -3.16 14.47
N HIS A 46 -12.88 -2.49 13.33
CA HIS A 46 -13.87 -1.47 13.04
C HIS A 46 -14.92 -2.01 12.07
N PHE A 47 -16.18 -1.95 12.47
CA PHE A 47 -17.32 -2.39 11.66
C PHE A 47 -18.17 -1.20 11.28
N SER A 48 -18.58 -1.12 10.02
CA SER A 48 -19.33 0.02 9.49
C SER A 48 -20.40 -0.43 8.49
N LYS A 49 -21.49 0.35 8.42
CA LYS A 49 -22.48 0.29 7.33
C LYS A 49 -22.15 1.22 6.16
N SER A 50 -21.21 2.15 6.36
CA SER A 50 -20.84 3.17 5.38
C SER A 50 -19.40 3.00 4.91
N LEU A 51 -19.23 2.97 3.59
CA LEU A 51 -17.93 2.98 2.94
C LEU A 51 -17.12 4.25 3.27
N THR A 52 -17.81 5.38 3.49
CA THR A 52 -17.16 6.66 3.80
C THR A 52 -16.37 6.60 5.10
N ALA A 53 -16.88 5.91 6.13
CA ALA A 53 -16.15 5.75 7.39
C ALA A 53 -14.82 5.01 7.18
N LEU A 54 -14.84 3.97 6.34
CA LEU A 54 -13.63 3.27 5.96
C LEU A 54 -12.69 4.16 5.14
N GLN A 55 -13.20 4.99 4.22
CA GLN A 55 -12.39 5.93 3.44
C GLN A 55 -11.67 6.95 4.32
N VAL A 56 -12.33 7.48 5.35
CA VAL A 56 -11.73 8.44 6.29
C VAL A 56 -10.61 7.77 7.10
N MET A 57 -10.83 6.57 7.62
CA MET A 57 -9.78 5.83 8.33
C MET A 57 -8.59 5.53 7.42
N ARG A 58 -8.88 5.07 6.19
CA ARG A 58 -7.90 4.78 5.15
C ARG A 58 -7.01 5.99 4.87
N ASP A 59 -7.61 7.13 4.52
CA ASP A 59 -6.88 8.35 4.17
C ASP A 59 -6.11 8.91 5.39
N THR A 60 -6.65 8.78 6.60
CA THR A 60 -5.99 9.20 7.85
C THR A 60 -4.72 8.35 8.10
N LEU A 61 -4.83 7.04 8.01
CA LEU A 61 -3.70 6.15 8.22
C LEU A 61 -2.64 6.33 7.16
N TRP A 62 -3.02 6.51 5.88
CA TRP A 62 -2.03 6.77 4.83
C TRP A 62 -1.21 8.03 5.08
N LYS A 63 -1.80 9.03 5.75
CA LYS A 63 -1.12 10.26 6.13
C LYS A 63 -0.25 10.11 7.38
N TYR A 64 -0.71 9.37 8.38
CA TYR A 64 -0.09 9.36 9.72
C TYR A 64 0.61 8.04 10.10
N ASN A 65 0.64 7.06 9.20
CA ASN A 65 1.32 5.79 9.46
C ASN A 65 2.81 6.04 9.78
N ASN A 66 3.29 5.46 10.87
CA ASN A 66 4.69 5.51 11.26
C ASN A 66 5.25 4.09 11.28
N LEU A 67 6.46 3.92 10.75
CA LEU A 67 7.14 2.63 10.65
C LEU A 67 7.46 1.99 12.02
N THR A 68 7.27 2.73 13.12
CA THR A 68 7.47 2.28 14.50
C THR A 68 6.46 1.22 14.93
N HIS A 69 5.27 1.21 14.32
CA HIS A 69 4.24 0.24 14.60
C HIS A 69 3.87 -0.45 13.30
N ILE A 70 4.28 -1.70 13.17
CA ILE A 70 3.89 -2.55 12.06
C ILE A 70 2.56 -3.16 12.45
N PHE A 71 1.63 -3.32 11.52
CA PHE A 71 0.37 -4.01 11.75
C PHE A 71 0.32 -5.34 11.00
N GLU A 72 -0.07 -6.39 11.71
CA GLU A 72 0.03 -7.78 11.23
C GLU A 72 -0.94 -8.11 10.09
N PHE A 73 -1.91 -7.23 9.85
CA PHE A 73 -2.90 -7.41 8.81
C PHE A 73 -3.13 -6.05 8.14
N GLU A 74 -2.84 -5.97 6.84
CA GLU A 74 -3.19 -4.84 5.97
C GLU A 74 -2.78 -3.42 6.46
N VAL A 75 -1.62 -3.22 7.11
CA VAL A 75 -1.03 -1.84 7.15
C VAL A 75 -0.78 -1.31 5.76
N TYR A 76 -0.48 -2.25 4.88
CA TYR A 76 -0.18 -1.99 3.51
C TYR A 76 -1.36 -2.57 2.80
N GLY A 77 -2.51 -1.89 2.88
CA GLY A 77 -3.78 -2.59 2.70
C GLY A 77 -5.01 -1.71 2.80
N PHE A 78 -4.95 -0.49 2.27
CA PHE A 78 -6.08 0.43 2.14
C PHE A 78 -7.21 -0.06 1.19
N GLY A 79 -7.31 -1.37 0.97
CA GLY A 79 -8.39 -1.97 0.20
C GLY A 79 -9.65 -2.10 1.05
N PHE A 80 -10.77 -1.61 0.53
CA PHE A 80 -12.07 -1.95 1.11
C PHE A 80 -12.31 -3.44 0.90
N LYS A 81 -12.31 -4.20 1.99
CA LYS A 81 -12.72 -5.60 1.97
C LYS A 81 -14.14 -5.68 2.49
N THR A 82 -15.03 -6.25 1.69
CA THR A 82 -16.37 -6.61 2.17
C THR A 82 -16.24 -7.71 3.21
N VAL A 83 -17.25 -7.89 4.03
CA VAL A 83 -17.28 -9.00 4.98
C VAL A 83 -17.19 -10.37 4.26
N ASP A 84 -17.70 -10.46 3.03
CA ASP A 84 -17.57 -11.65 2.17
C ASP A 84 -16.14 -11.93 1.70
N PHE A 85 -15.29 -10.90 1.53
CA PHE A 85 -13.88 -11.14 1.18
C PHE A 85 -13.17 -11.96 2.27
N TYR A 86 -13.43 -11.65 3.55
CA TYR A 86 -12.89 -12.40 4.68
C TYR A 86 -13.48 -13.81 4.79
N ARG A 87 -14.69 -14.05 4.27
CA ARG A 87 -15.27 -15.40 4.18
C ARG A 87 -14.44 -16.32 3.29
N SER A 88 -13.91 -15.80 2.19
CA SER A 88 -13.12 -16.58 1.22
C SER A 88 -11.63 -16.65 1.55
N ASN A 89 -11.14 -15.80 2.47
CA ASN A 89 -9.71 -15.65 2.77
C ASN A 89 -9.47 -15.60 4.29
N MET A 90 -9.88 -16.63 5.03
CA MET A 90 -9.71 -16.70 6.50
C MET A 90 -8.25 -16.83 6.93
N LYS A 91 -7.38 -17.30 6.02
CA LYS A 91 -5.94 -17.42 6.23
C LYS A 91 -5.25 -16.29 5.48
N LEU A 92 -5.10 -15.17 6.17
CA LEU A 92 -4.27 -14.07 5.70
C LEU A 92 -2.84 -14.32 6.19
N ASP A 93 -2.16 -15.24 5.51
CA ASP A 93 -0.74 -15.54 5.77
C ASP A 93 0.09 -14.37 5.21
N PHE A 94 0.26 -13.31 6.00
CA PHE A 94 1.13 -12.20 5.64
C PHE A 94 2.46 -12.31 6.37
N TYR A 95 3.52 -12.48 5.58
CA TYR A 95 4.88 -12.44 6.08
C TYR A 95 5.28 -10.97 6.19
N ILE A 96 5.26 -10.43 7.41
CA ILE A 96 6.10 -9.26 7.70
C ILE A 96 7.52 -9.79 7.63
N GLU A 97 8.16 -9.69 6.47
CA GLU A 97 9.61 -9.79 6.46
C GLU A 97 10.12 -8.71 7.42
N ASN A 98 10.97 -9.12 8.36
CA ASN A 98 11.69 -8.27 9.31
C ASN A 98 12.60 -7.21 8.63
N THR A 99 12.35 -6.87 7.36
CA THR A 99 13.21 -6.06 6.49
C THR A 99 12.68 -4.65 6.28
N ILE A 100 11.46 -4.33 6.74
CA ILE A 100 10.90 -2.99 6.60
C ILE A 100 11.12 -2.15 7.87
N ASP A 101 12.37 -2.16 8.34
CA ASP A 101 12.81 -1.29 9.43
C ASP A 101 13.39 0.05 8.93
N SER A 102 13.35 0.29 7.61
CA SER A 102 13.92 1.50 7.04
C SER A 102 13.02 2.15 5.99
N GLN A 103 13.09 3.48 5.97
CA GLN A 103 12.64 4.33 4.87
C GLN A 103 13.07 3.76 3.51
N GLU A 104 14.30 3.21 3.44
CA GLU A 104 14.86 2.60 2.25
C GLU A 104 14.11 1.32 1.81
N GLY A 105 13.68 0.49 2.75
CA GLY A 105 12.86 -0.70 2.46
C GLY A 105 11.52 -0.33 1.81
N CYS A 106 10.87 0.72 2.32
CA CYS A 106 9.61 1.25 1.76
C CYS A 106 9.79 1.69 0.30
N ILE A 107 10.88 2.43 0.05
CA ILE A 107 11.22 2.95 -1.28
C ILE A 107 11.57 1.82 -2.25
N LYS A 108 12.29 0.77 -1.82
CA LYS A 108 12.58 -0.41 -2.66
C LYS A 108 11.31 -1.14 -3.10
N ILE A 109 10.35 -1.30 -2.19
CA ILE A 109 9.04 -1.88 -2.53
C ILE A 109 8.29 -0.94 -3.47
N LEU A 110 8.36 0.38 -3.26
CA LEU A 110 7.70 1.36 -4.15
C LEU A 110 8.27 1.25 -5.55
N ASP A 111 9.59 1.11 -5.67
CA ASP A 111 10.28 1.00 -6.94
C ASP A 111 9.87 -0.26 -7.72
N LYS A 112 9.83 -1.40 -7.02
CA LYS A 112 9.42 -2.68 -7.59
C LYS A 112 8.01 -2.63 -8.18
N TYR A 113 7.06 -1.99 -7.50
CA TYR A 113 5.63 -2.06 -7.86
C TYR A 113 5.08 -0.81 -8.56
N SER A 114 5.64 0.37 -8.37
CA SER A 114 5.05 1.61 -8.92
C SER A 114 5.41 1.81 -10.40
N MET A 115 6.66 1.54 -10.79
CA MET A 115 7.11 1.76 -12.17
C MET A 115 6.46 0.83 -13.18
N GLN A 116 6.14 -0.41 -12.80
CA GLN A 116 5.46 -1.39 -13.67
C GLN A 116 4.04 -0.96 -14.08
N HIS A 117 3.43 -0.02 -13.37
CA HIS A 117 2.10 0.51 -13.69
C HIS A 117 2.16 1.78 -14.55
N LEU A 118 3.35 2.34 -14.78
CA LEU A 118 3.51 3.54 -15.58
C LEU A 118 3.63 3.22 -17.07
N SER A 119 2.96 4.04 -17.87
CA SER A 119 3.07 4.04 -19.33
C SER A 119 3.46 5.43 -19.84
N LYS A 120 3.53 5.59 -21.17
CA LYS A 120 3.72 6.91 -21.80
C LYS A 120 2.47 7.79 -21.73
N ASP A 121 1.29 7.19 -21.68
CA ASP A 121 0.03 7.93 -21.52
C ASP A 121 -0.11 8.44 -20.07
N GLY A 122 0.55 7.73 -19.15
CA GLY A 122 0.58 8.06 -17.74
C GLY A 122 -0.66 7.61 -16.99
N GLU A 123 -0.60 7.74 -15.68
CA GLU A 123 -1.70 7.45 -14.78
C GLU A 123 -1.80 8.53 -13.72
N ALA A 124 -3.02 8.79 -13.23
CA ALA A 124 -3.22 9.72 -12.12
C ALA A 124 -2.49 9.20 -10.88
N PHE A 125 -1.77 10.10 -10.19
CA PHE A 125 -1.00 9.82 -9.00
C PHE A 125 -1.80 9.02 -7.97
N PHE A 126 -3.05 9.42 -7.73
CA PHE A 126 -3.90 8.72 -6.76
C PHE A 126 -4.21 7.27 -7.15
N ASN A 127 -4.37 6.97 -8.44
CA ASN A 127 -4.63 5.60 -8.89
C ASN A 127 -3.39 4.72 -8.73
N LEU A 128 -2.19 5.25 -9.00
CA LEU A 128 -0.93 4.54 -8.76
C LEU A 128 -0.77 4.20 -7.27
N CYS A 129 -1.08 5.16 -6.40
CA CYS A 129 -1.12 4.92 -4.97
C CYS A 129 -2.14 3.83 -4.62
N ASP A 130 -3.38 3.91 -5.11
CA ASP A 130 -4.45 2.95 -4.77
C ASP A 130 -4.09 1.50 -5.14
N ARG A 131 -3.39 1.30 -6.26
CA ARG A 131 -2.88 -0.01 -6.69
C ARG A 131 -1.79 -0.58 -5.80
N THR A 132 -0.88 0.27 -5.32
CA THR A 132 0.37 -0.17 -4.68
C THR A 132 0.35 -0.04 -3.16
N MET A 133 -0.54 0.78 -2.61
CA MET A 133 -0.67 1.03 -1.18
C MET A 133 -1.15 -0.21 -0.40
N GLN A 134 -1.73 -1.21 -1.09
CA GLN A 134 -2.06 -2.52 -0.54
C GLN A 134 -0.90 -3.52 -0.49
N LEU A 135 0.27 -3.12 -0.98
CA LEU A 135 1.42 -4.02 -1.09
C LEU A 135 2.68 -3.38 -0.47
N ASN A 136 2.55 -2.17 0.07
CA ASN A 136 3.68 -1.37 0.49
C ASN A 136 3.44 -0.55 1.76
N PRO A 137 4.38 -0.60 2.74
CA PRO A 137 4.96 0.55 3.46
C PRO A 137 4.19 1.81 3.72
N SER A 138 3.88 2.39 2.59
CA SER A 138 4.38 3.71 2.32
C SER A 138 3.31 4.72 2.65
N CYS A 139 3.65 5.68 3.50
CA CYS A 139 2.82 6.84 3.71
C CYS A 139 2.90 7.77 2.48
N LEU A 140 2.01 8.75 2.45
CA LEU A 140 1.96 9.75 1.37
C LEU A 140 3.33 10.41 1.11
N ASP A 141 4.09 10.71 2.16
CA ASP A 141 5.38 11.37 2.03
C ASP A 141 6.41 10.48 1.33
N HIS A 142 6.39 9.17 1.56
CA HIS A 142 7.26 8.24 0.83
C HIS A 142 6.94 8.24 -0.67
N TYR A 143 5.65 8.24 -1.05
CA TYR A 143 5.24 8.32 -2.46
C TYR A 143 5.67 9.65 -3.10
N ILE A 144 5.46 10.77 -2.41
CA ILE A 144 5.84 12.10 -2.90
C ILE A 144 7.36 12.18 -3.09
N ASN A 145 8.13 11.70 -2.12
CA ASN A 145 9.59 11.69 -2.19
C ASN A 145 10.09 10.79 -3.32
N TYR A 146 9.55 9.57 -3.43
CA TYR A 146 9.88 8.61 -4.47
C TYR A 146 9.69 9.18 -5.88
N PHE A 147 8.49 9.72 -6.18
CA PHE A 147 8.22 10.26 -7.51
C PHE A 147 8.97 11.57 -7.79
N ASN A 148 9.21 12.41 -6.77
CA ASN A 148 10.07 13.57 -6.95
C ASN A 148 11.49 13.16 -7.32
N GLN A 149 12.04 12.12 -6.68
CA GLN A 149 13.36 11.55 -7.01
C GLN A 149 13.38 11.01 -8.44
N LYS A 150 12.43 10.15 -8.80
CA LYS A 150 12.34 9.59 -10.17
C LYS A 150 12.22 10.67 -11.25
N ARG A 151 11.55 11.79 -10.96
CA ARG A 151 11.50 12.93 -11.87
C ARG A 151 12.83 13.66 -11.96
N GLN A 152 13.54 13.86 -10.84
CA GLN A 152 14.88 14.46 -10.82
C GLN A 152 15.88 13.61 -11.62
N ASP A 153 15.75 12.29 -11.53
CA ASP A 153 16.51 11.31 -12.30
C ASP A 153 16.08 11.24 -13.77
N LYS A 154 15.08 12.05 -14.17
CA LYS A 154 14.50 12.14 -15.51
C LYS A 154 13.87 10.83 -16.00
N GLU A 155 13.55 9.92 -15.08
CA GLU A 155 12.86 8.66 -15.40
C GLU A 155 11.38 8.89 -15.75
N ILE A 156 10.77 9.86 -15.07
CA ILE A 156 9.35 10.20 -15.23
C ILE A 156 9.13 11.70 -15.46
N GLU A 157 7.97 12.01 -16.02
CA GLU A 157 7.42 13.35 -16.11
C GLU A 157 6.15 13.45 -15.26
N ILE A 158 5.90 14.64 -14.70
CA ILE A 158 4.71 14.93 -13.91
C ILE A 158 3.94 16.05 -14.61
N ILE A 159 2.68 15.78 -14.95
CA ILE A 159 1.81 16.69 -15.67
C ILE A 159 0.70 17.16 -14.76
N ARG A 160 0.49 18.47 -14.72
CA ARG A 160 -0.65 19.12 -14.04
C ARG A 160 -1.29 20.10 -15.00
N ASP A 161 -2.61 19.99 -15.13
CA ASP A 161 -3.40 20.85 -16.02
C ASP A 161 -2.83 20.90 -17.46
N GLY A 162 -2.39 19.74 -17.96
CA GLY A 162 -1.81 19.57 -19.29
C GLY A 162 -0.36 20.04 -19.46
N LYS A 163 0.29 20.54 -18.41
CA LYS A 163 1.68 21.05 -18.48
C LYS A 163 2.64 20.21 -17.64
N ILE A 164 3.84 19.97 -18.19
CA ILE A 164 4.93 19.32 -17.46
C ILE A 164 5.42 20.28 -16.36
N ILE A 165 5.47 19.81 -15.12
CA ILE A 165 5.93 20.59 -13.99
C ILE A 165 7.46 20.53 -13.88
N SER A 166 8.12 21.68 -13.88
CA SER A 166 9.58 21.81 -13.82
C SER A 166 10.14 22.11 -12.42
N SER A 167 9.35 22.59 -11.46
CA SER A 167 9.78 22.96 -10.10
C SER A 167 10.58 21.85 -9.40
N LYS A 168 11.68 22.16 -8.70
CA LYS A 168 12.61 21.16 -8.12
C LYS A 168 11.94 20.17 -7.14
N THR A 169 11.01 20.67 -6.33
CA THR A 169 10.22 19.89 -5.38
C THR A 169 8.75 20.18 -5.61
N ILE A 170 7.93 19.14 -5.72
CA ILE A 170 6.50 19.26 -6.03
C ILE A 170 5.71 18.46 -5.00
N ASN A 171 4.71 19.09 -4.40
CA ASN A 171 3.66 18.36 -3.70
C ASN A 171 2.68 17.80 -4.74
N LEU A 172 2.61 16.48 -4.83
CA LEU A 172 1.74 15.79 -5.78
C LEU A 172 0.28 15.91 -5.38
N ARG A 173 -0.58 16.16 -6.36
CA ARG A 173 -2.03 16.22 -6.22
C ARG A 173 -2.64 14.95 -6.78
N LYS A 174 -3.82 14.58 -6.25
CA LYS A 174 -4.54 13.35 -6.66
C LYS A 174 -4.68 13.20 -8.19
N LYS A 175 -4.88 14.31 -8.91
CA LYS A 175 -5.10 14.37 -10.36
C LYS A 175 -3.83 14.61 -11.19
N ASP A 176 -2.67 14.79 -10.56
CA ASP A 176 -1.42 14.90 -11.33
C ASP A 176 -1.19 13.60 -12.09
N ILE A 177 -0.82 13.70 -13.35
CA ILE A 177 -0.50 12.53 -14.19
C ILE A 177 0.99 12.27 -14.10
N ILE A 178 1.35 11.03 -13.78
CA ILE A 178 2.73 10.55 -13.77
C ILE A 178 2.90 9.65 -14.98
N ARG A 179 3.94 9.86 -15.79
CA ARG A 179 4.25 9.05 -16.97
C ARG A 179 5.74 8.82 -17.12
N LEU A 180 6.11 7.80 -17.88
CA LEU A 180 7.52 7.57 -18.26
C LEU A 180 8.03 8.69 -19.15
N SER A 181 9.25 9.15 -18.91
CA SER A 181 9.93 10.10 -19.79
C SER A 181 10.20 9.49 -21.17
N ASN A 182 10.15 10.33 -22.20
CA ASN A 182 10.40 9.89 -23.58
C ASN A 182 11.84 9.38 -23.82
N THR A 183 12.78 9.68 -22.93
CA THR A 183 14.19 9.28 -23.01
C THR A 183 14.45 7.83 -22.62
N GLN A 184 13.55 7.14 -21.90
CA GLN A 184 13.76 5.77 -21.42
C GLN A 184 13.42 4.65 -22.43
N GLN A 185 12.95 4.99 -23.63
CA GLN A 185 12.50 3.99 -24.63
C GLN A 185 13.62 3.05 -25.13
N LEU A 186 14.89 3.33 -24.83
CA LEU A 186 16.04 2.53 -25.29
C LEU A 186 16.34 1.28 -24.45
N TYR A 187 15.77 1.10 -23.25
CA TYR A 187 16.14 -0.02 -22.36
C TYR A 187 15.15 -1.19 -22.30
N ILE A 188 13.89 -1.01 -22.72
CA ILE A 188 12.85 -2.05 -22.59
C ILE A 188 12.89 -3.07 -23.76
N PHE A 189 13.69 -2.84 -24.81
CA PHE A 189 13.79 -3.75 -25.96
C PHE A 189 14.99 -4.71 -25.99
N LYS A 190 15.85 -4.76 -24.95
CA LYS A 190 16.80 -5.88 -24.84
C LYS A 190 16.10 -7.09 -24.23
N LYS A 191 15.42 -7.87 -25.07
CA LYS A 191 15.10 -9.27 -24.76
C LYS A 191 16.39 -9.96 -24.27
N PRO A 192 16.35 -10.76 -23.18
CA PRO A 192 17.44 -11.66 -22.91
C PRO A 192 17.49 -12.68 -24.05
N ASN A 193 18.61 -12.72 -24.77
CA ASN A 193 18.96 -13.85 -25.61
C ASN A 193 19.19 -15.04 -24.67
N LEU A 194 18.12 -15.77 -24.34
CA LEU A 194 18.21 -17.13 -23.86
C LEU A 194 18.69 -17.98 -25.03
N LYS A 195 20.01 -18.16 -25.12
CA LYS A 195 20.57 -19.32 -25.81
C LYS A 195 20.20 -20.54 -24.98
N LEU A 196 19.40 -21.43 -25.57
CA LEU A 196 19.30 -22.81 -25.15
C LEU A 196 20.54 -23.52 -25.68
N GLU A 197 21.44 -23.92 -24.79
CA GLU A 197 22.36 -25.05 -24.98
C GLU A 197 21.91 -26.18 -24.05
#